data_AF-A0A9D7PM98-F1
#
_entry.id   AF-A0A9D7PM98-F1
#
_cell.length_a   1.000
_cell.length_b   1.000
_cell.length_c   1.000
_cell.angle_alpha   90.00
_cell.angle_beta   90.00
_cell.angle_gamma   90.00
#
_symmetry.space_group_name_H-M   'P 1'
#
loop_
_entity.id
_entity.type
_entity.pdbx_description
1 polymer ?
#
loop_
_entity_poly.entity_id
_entity_poly.type
_entity_poly.pdbx_seq_one_letter_code
_entity_poly.pdbx_strand_id
1 'polypeptide(L)'
;MSVGRRIWVYTHGIQCFIVASIVSRHQARHIKKELFGAKDSSIDISCLRLSIGASDLDPEVFSYDDLPPGKVDPQLKSFSLSRDTLHLIPILKEILAIQADLMIIASPWSPPPWMKTNLQSNGGSLLPAYYETYALYLLTTYH
;
A
#
# COMPACT_ATOMS: atom_id res chain seq x y z
N MET A 1 -25.02 21.88 -10.43
CA MET A 1 -24.41 20.82 -9.60
C MET A 1 -23.50 20.02 -10.51
N SER A 2 -22.18 20.24 -10.43
CA SER A 2 -21.22 19.56 -11.31
C SER A 2 -21.01 18.13 -10.79
N VAL A 3 -21.36 17.13 -11.61
CA VAL A 3 -21.03 15.73 -11.34
C VAL A 3 -19.53 15.60 -11.60
N GLY A 4 -18.73 15.73 -10.54
CA GLY A 4 -17.28 15.56 -10.60
C GLY A 4 -16.94 14.20 -11.20
N ARG A 5 -16.20 14.19 -12.31
CA ARG A 5 -15.69 12.96 -12.94
C ARG A 5 -14.70 12.31 -11.98
N ARG A 6 -15.17 11.41 -11.11
CA ARG A 6 -14.28 10.54 -10.33
C ARG A 6 -13.62 9.57 -11.31
N ILE A 7 -12.40 9.87 -11.74
CA ILE A 7 -11.63 8.97 -12.58
C ILE A 7 -11.09 7.84 -11.69
N TRP A 8 -11.65 6.66 -11.88
CA TRP A 8 -11.14 5.41 -11.31
C TRP A 8 -9.96 4.95 -12.16
N VAL A 9 -8.74 5.21 -11.72
CA VAL A 9 -7.59 4.59 -12.36
C VAL A 9 -7.43 3.18 -11.77
N TYR A 10 -8.06 2.19 -12.42
CA TYR A 10 -7.80 0.77 -12.18
C TYR A 10 -6.42 0.40 -12.76
N THR A 11 -5.35 0.72 -12.03
CA THR A 11 -4.01 0.30 -12.43
C THR A 11 -3.81 -1.15 -12.00
N HIS A 12 -4.01 -2.08 -12.93
CA HIS A 12 -3.50 -3.44 -12.79
C HIS A 12 -1.97 -3.36 -12.68
N GLY A 13 -1.43 -3.70 -11.51
CA GLY A 13 -0.10 -4.28 -11.34
C GLY A 13 1.17 -3.42 -11.39
N ILE A 14 1.19 -2.11 -11.68
CA ILE A 14 2.48 -1.40 -11.94
C ILE A 14 2.73 -0.08 -11.15
N GLN A 15 1.84 0.37 -10.27
CA GLN A 15 1.84 1.82 -9.97
C GLN A 15 2.66 2.31 -8.76
N CYS A 16 2.84 1.55 -7.67
CA CYS A 16 3.28 2.19 -6.42
C CYS A 16 4.79 2.52 -6.40
N PHE A 17 5.65 1.60 -6.85
CA PHE A 17 7.09 1.87 -6.96
C PHE A 17 7.38 2.90 -8.05
N ILE A 18 6.66 2.87 -9.19
CA ILE A 18 6.87 3.84 -10.27
C ILE A 18 6.40 5.24 -9.88
N VAL A 19 5.24 5.41 -9.24
CA VAL A 19 4.83 6.72 -8.73
C VAL A 19 5.76 7.18 -7.62
N ALA A 20 6.19 6.32 -6.69
CA ALA A 20 7.14 6.71 -5.66
C ALA A 20 8.54 7.08 -6.22
N SER A 21 9.02 6.33 -7.22
CA SER A 21 10.36 6.47 -7.80
C SER A 21 10.45 7.58 -8.85
N ILE A 22 9.41 7.78 -9.67
CA ILE A 22 9.33 8.89 -10.63
C ILE A 22 9.20 10.23 -9.91
N VAL A 23 8.60 10.24 -8.72
CA VAL A 23 8.20 11.46 -8.00
C VAL A 23 9.22 11.86 -6.91
N SER A 24 10.46 11.37 -6.97
CA SER A 24 11.50 11.68 -5.96
C SER A 24 12.45 12.83 -6.35
N ARG A 25 12.56 13.21 -7.63
CA ARG A 25 13.48 14.27 -8.09
C ARG A 25 12.72 15.52 -8.54
N HIS A 26 13.33 16.71 -8.47
CA HIS A 26 12.76 18.08 -8.64
C HIS A 26 11.47 18.29 -9.49
N GLN A 27 11.20 17.49 -10.51
CA GLN A 27 9.93 17.47 -11.29
C GLN A 27 8.72 16.85 -10.55
N ALA A 28 8.97 16.15 -9.45
CA ALA A 28 8.01 15.47 -8.59
C ALA A 28 6.75 16.28 -8.25
N ARG A 29 6.93 17.53 -7.83
CA ARG A 29 5.82 18.39 -7.40
C ARG A 29 4.94 18.83 -8.57
N HIS A 30 5.53 19.02 -9.75
CA HIS A 30 4.76 19.38 -10.95
C HIS A 30 3.89 18.21 -11.37
N ILE A 31 4.50 17.02 -11.48
CA ILE A 31 3.80 15.78 -11.85
C ILE A 31 2.68 15.47 -10.85
N LYS A 32 2.94 15.56 -9.54
CA LYS A 32 1.90 15.38 -8.50
C LYS A 32 0.72 16.34 -8.70
N LYS A 33 0.97 17.61 -9.03
CA LYS A 33 -0.09 18.59 -9.27
C LYS A 33 -0.84 18.35 -10.58
N GLU A 34 -0.16 17.89 -11.63
CA GLU A 34 -0.82 17.50 -12.89
C GLU A 34 -1.68 16.25 -12.71
N LEU A 35 -1.24 15.28 -11.91
CA LEU A 35 -1.96 14.03 -11.69
C LEU A 35 -3.14 14.19 -10.72
N PHE A 36 -2.91 14.84 -9.57
CA PHE A 36 -3.87 14.88 -8.44
C PHE A 36 -4.51 16.25 -8.24
N GLY A 37 -4.11 17.28 -8.99
CA GLY A 37 -4.75 18.59 -8.91
C GLY A 37 -6.20 18.56 -9.38
N ALA A 38 -6.98 19.56 -8.95
CA ALA A 38 -8.38 19.75 -9.33
C ALA A 38 -8.58 20.94 -10.31
N LYS A 39 -7.53 21.38 -11.00
CA LYS A 39 -7.59 22.48 -12.00
C LYS A 39 -7.84 21.93 -13.41
N ASP A 40 -8.26 22.79 -14.33
CA ASP A 40 -8.61 22.40 -15.71
C ASP A 40 -7.48 21.73 -16.52
N SER A 41 -6.21 21.87 -16.07
CA SER A 41 -5.04 21.25 -16.69
C SER A 41 -4.56 19.96 -16.00
N SER A 42 -5.27 19.48 -14.98
CA SER A 42 -4.89 18.27 -14.22
C SER A 42 -5.85 17.10 -14.50
N ILE A 43 -5.34 15.88 -14.31
CA ILE A 43 -6.06 14.63 -14.56
C ILE A 43 -7.13 14.36 -13.46
N ASP A 44 -6.97 14.94 -12.27
CA ASP A 44 -7.88 14.77 -11.13
C ASP A 44 -8.05 13.30 -10.73
N ILE A 45 -6.93 12.62 -10.50
CA ILE A 45 -6.92 11.29 -9.90
C ILE A 45 -7.47 11.40 -8.47
N SER A 46 -8.60 10.74 -8.24
CA SER A 46 -9.32 10.74 -6.95
C SER A 46 -9.27 9.39 -6.23
N CYS A 47 -8.56 8.39 -6.79
CA CYS A 47 -8.41 7.07 -6.20
C CYS A 47 -6.98 6.54 -6.35
N LEU A 48 -6.41 5.99 -5.28
CA LEU A 48 -5.15 5.25 -5.28
C LEU A 48 -5.33 3.85 -4.72
N ARG A 49 -4.59 2.89 -5.30
CA ARG A 49 -4.48 1.53 -4.77
C ARG A 49 -3.08 1.30 -4.20
N LEU A 50 -3.01 0.80 -2.98
CA LEU A 50 -1.79 0.47 -2.25
C LEU A 50 -1.72 -1.03 -1.95
N SER A 51 -0.50 -1.55 -1.85
CA SER A 51 -0.23 -2.88 -1.28
C SER A 51 -0.08 -2.79 0.23
N ILE A 52 -0.57 -3.80 0.94
CA ILE A 52 -0.26 -4.05 2.35
C ILE A 52 0.87 -5.08 2.36
N GLY A 53 2.08 -4.65 2.72
CA GLY A 53 3.31 -5.41 2.56
C GLY A 53 3.85 -5.34 1.13
N ALA A 54 4.77 -6.26 0.81
CA ALA A 54 5.38 -6.31 -0.51
C ALA A 54 4.37 -6.61 -1.62
N SER A 55 4.56 -5.93 -2.73
CA SER A 55 4.01 -6.26 -4.03
C SER A 55 5.08 -6.94 -4.91
N ASP A 56 4.65 -7.39 -6.08
CA ASP A 56 5.52 -7.84 -7.17
C ASP A 56 6.43 -6.74 -7.74
N LEU A 57 6.20 -5.47 -7.36
CA LEU A 57 6.99 -4.31 -7.77
C LEU A 57 8.03 -3.89 -6.72
N ASP A 58 7.99 -4.49 -5.54
CA ASP A 58 8.98 -4.24 -4.51
C ASP A 58 10.26 -5.03 -4.81
N PRO A 59 11.43 -4.48 -4.49
CA PRO A 59 12.71 -5.16 -4.73
C PRO A 59 12.86 -6.44 -3.90
N GLU A 60 12.10 -6.55 -2.81
CA GLU A 60 12.15 -7.65 -1.86
C GLU A 60 10.74 -8.05 -1.44
N VAL A 61 10.56 -9.35 -1.19
CA VAL A 61 9.32 -9.89 -0.63
C VAL A 61 9.34 -9.71 0.89
N PHE A 62 8.32 -9.06 1.42
CA PHE A 62 8.17 -8.81 2.85
C PHE A 62 6.71 -8.72 3.29
N SER A 63 6.49 -8.92 4.58
CA SER A 63 5.28 -8.51 5.31
C SER A 63 5.66 -7.54 6.44
N TYR A 64 4.68 -6.92 7.09
CA TYR A 64 4.93 -6.07 8.25
C TYR A 64 5.24 -6.86 9.52
N ASP A 65 5.10 -8.19 9.50
CA ASP A 65 5.30 -9.06 10.66
C ASP A 65 6.09 -10.32 10.26
N ASP A 66 7.20 -10.11 9.54
CA ASP A 66 8.11 -11.19 9.17
C ASP A 66 8.93 -11.66 10.37
N LEU A 67 8.96 -12.98 10.57
CA LEU A 67 9.64 -13.63 11.69
C LEU A 67 10.65 -14.67 11.19
N PRO A 68 11.69 -14.98 11.99
CA PRO A 68 12.55 -16.13 11.74
C PRO A 68 11.75 -17.44 11.60
N PRO A 69 12.22 -18.40 10.79
CA PRO A 69 11.54 -19.68 10.59
C PRO A 69 11.18 -20.38 11.92
N GLY A 70 9.96 -20.89 12.01
CA GLY A 70 9.45 -21.60 13.19
C GLY A 70 8.91 -20.71 14.31
N LYS A 71 8.91 -19.38 14.15
CA LYS A 71 8.27 -18.45 15.09
C LYS A 71 6.91 -18.00 14.58
N VAL A 72 6.05 -17.63 15.52
CA VAL A 72 4.70 -17.07 15.30
C VAL A 72 4.50 -15.88 16.21
N ASP A 73 3.70 -14.91 15.80
CA ASP A 73 3.35 -13.75 16.62
C ASP A 73 1.84 -13.44 16.56
N PRO A 74 1.01 -14.26 17.25
CA PRO A 74 -0.44 -14.04 17.29
C PRO A 74 -0.87 -12.68 17.85
N GLN A 75 0.03 -11.98 18.54
CA GLN A 75 -0.21 -10.69 19.19
C GLN A 75 0.36 -9.51 18.41
N LEU A 76 0.98 -9.75 17.23
CA LEU A 76 1.54 -8.71 16.34
C LEU A 76 2.55 -7.79 17.04
N LYS A 77 3.34 -8.31 17.97
CA LYS A 77 4.37 -7.54 18.70
C LYS A 77 5.53 -7.10 17.81
N SER A 78 5.79 -7.84 16.74
CA SER A 78 6.86 -7.59 15.79
C SER A 78 6.38 -6.79 14.56
N PHE A 79 5.10 -6.40 14.54
CA PHE A 79 4.50 -5.62 13.46
C PHE A 79 5.20 -4.26 13.31
N SER A 80 5.62 -3.93 12.09
CA SER A 80 6.29 -2.67 11.78
C SER A 80 6.02 -2.19 10.36
N LEU A 81 5.60 -0.93 10.24
CA LEU A 81 5.49 -0.19 8.97
C LEU A 81 6.82 0.48 8.56
N SER A 82 7.94 0.17 9.23
CA SER A 82 9.21 0.87 9.05
C SER A 82 9.65 0.97 7.58
N ARG A 83 9.41 -0.07 6.76
CA ARG A 83 9.74 -0.06 5.33
C ARG A 83 8.98 1.03 4.57
N ASP A 84 7.69 1.17 4.83
CA ASP A 84 6.83 2.14 4.13
C ASP A 84 7.00 3.57 4.64
N THR A 85 7.50 3.75 5.87
CA THR A 85 7.85 5.07 6.39
C THR A 85 8.98 5.75 5.61
N LEU A 86 9.83 4.98 4.91
CA LEU A 86 10.98 5.52 4.18
C LEU A 86 10.59 6.24 2.89
N HIS A 87 9.59 5.73 2.18
CA HIS A 87 9.26 6.19 0.82
C HIS A 87 7.76 6.40 0.62
N LEU A 88 6.93 5.43 0.98
CA LEU A 88 5.49 5.45 0.68
C LEU A 88 4.76 6.54 1.48
N ILE A 89 4.91 6.54 2.81
CA ILE A 89 4.17 7.45 3.70
C ILE A 89 4.50 8.94 3.42
N PRO A 90 5.77 9.36 3.25
CA PRO A 90 6.08 10.74 2.89
C PRO A 90 5.43 11.18 1.58
N ILE A 91 5.40 10.32 0.57
CA ILE A 91 4.82 10.63 -0.75
C ILE A 91 3.30 10.73 -0.66
N LEU A 92 2.65 9.83 0.09
CA LEU A 92 1.21 9.91 0.32
C LEU A 92 0.81 11.21 1.03
N LYS A 93 1.58 11.65 2.04
CA LYS A 93 1.36 12.94 2.70
C LYS A 93 1.43 14.11 1.73
N GLU A 94 2.37 14.10 0.79
CA GLU A 94 2.46 15.13 -0.24
C GLU A 94 1.28 15.11 -1.22
N ILE A 95 0.77 13.93 -1.58
CA ILE A 95 -0.40 13.80 -2.46
C ILE A 95 -1.66 14.28 -1.73
N LEU A 96 -1.85 13.89 -0.47
CA LEU A 96 -2.99 14.32 0.36
C LEU A 96 -3.00 15.82 0.61
N ALA A 97 -1.83 16.47 0.62
CA ALA A 97 -1.75 17.94 0.68
C ALA A 97 -2.23 18.64 -0.61
N ILE A 98 -2.32 17.91 -1.73
CA ILE A 98 -2.83 18.39 -3.02
C ILE A 98 -4.32 18.04 -3.18
N GLN A 99 -4.69 16.81 -2.83
CA GLN A 99 -6.05 16.28 -2.93
C GLN A 99 -6.44 15.63 -1.61
N ALA A 100 -7.18 16.37 -0.78
CA ALA A 100 -7.59 15.92 0.55
C ALA A 100 -8.66 14.82 0.51
N ASP A 101 -9.50 14.82 -0.53
CA ASP A 101 -10.61 13.86 -0.70
C ASP A 101 -10.18 12.59 -1.47
N LEU A 102 -8.88 12.30 -1.51
CA LEU A 102 -8.35 11.14 -2.21
C LEU A 102 -8.81 9.83 -1.56
N MET A 103 -9.47 8.99 -2.34
CA MET A 103 -9.84 7.66 -1.89
C MET A 103 -8.64 6.71 -1.96
N ILE A 104 -8.30 6.06 -0.86
CA ILE A 104 -7.20 5.10 -0.80
C ILE A 104 -7.76 3.70 -0.57
N ILE A 105 -7.40 2.77 -1.43
CA ILE A 105 -7.76 1.35 -1.34
C ILE A 105 -6.47 0.56 -1.07
N ALA A 106 -6.38 -0.11 0.07
CA ALA A 106 -5.24 -0.96 0.39
C ALA A 106 -5.62 -2.44 0.28
N SER A 107 -4.76 -3.26 -0.32
CA SER A 107 -4.98 -4.71 -0.42
C SER A 107 -3.69 -5.48 -0.18
N PRO A 108 -3.71 -6.60 0.57
CA PRO A 108 -2.52 -7.43 0.77
C PRO A 108 -2.27 -8.35 -0.42
N TRP A 109 -1.00 -8.61 -0.74
CA TRP A 109 -0.63 -9.61 -1.76
C TRP A 109 -0.50 -11.00 -1.12
N SER A 110 -0.02 -11.06 0.13
CA SER A 110 0.04 -12.28 0.92
C SER A 110 -0.02 -11.95 2.42
N PRO A 111 -0.61 -12.82 3.25
CA PRO A 111 -0.35 -12.84 4.69
C PRO A 111 1.13 -13.09 5.01
N PRO A 112 1.59 -12.76 6.24
CA PRO A 112 2.89 -13.20 6.75
C PRO A 112 3.09 -14.71 6.57
N PRO A 113 4.31 -15.17 6.20
CA PRO A 113 4.55 -16.58 5.89
C PRO A 113 4.11 -17.54 7.00
N TRP A 114 4.35 -17.18 8.26
CA TRP A 114 4.03 -18.00 9.42
C TRP A 114 2.52 -18.23 9.62
N MET A 115 1.66 -17.44 8.98
CA MET A 115 0.20 -17.63 9.01
C MET A 115 -0.31 -18.62 7.94
N LYS A 116 0.55 -19.10 7.04
CA LYS A 116 0.15 -19.86 5.85
C LYS A 116 0.51 -21.33 5.93
N THR A 117 -0.25 -22.16 5.25
CA THR A 117 -0.07 -23.63 5.20
C THR A 117 1.31 -24.07 4.70
N ASN A 118 1.94 -23.28 3.83
CA ASN A 118 3.23 -23.61 3.22
C ASN A 118 4.40 -22.79 3.78
N LEU A 119 4.17 -21.92 4.77
CA LEU A 119 5.20 -21.05 5.35
C LEU A 119 5.95 -20.17 4.33
N GLN A 120 5.31 -19.82 3.21
CA GLN A 120 5.89 -19.01 2.14
C GLN A 120 4.96 -17.86 1.75
N SER A 121 5.53 -16.74 1.30
CA SER A 121 4.75 -15.60 0.80
C SER A 121 4.03 -15.88 -0.51
N ASN A 122 4.50 -16.83 -1.33
CA ASN A 122 3.83 -17.27 -2.55
C ASN A 122 3.02 -18.56 -2.31
N GLY A 123 1.86 -18.68 -2.98
CA GLY A 123 1.00 -19.86 -2.87
C GLY A 123 0.44 -20.09 -1.46
N GLY A 124 0.02 -21.33 -1.16
CA GLY A 124 -0.53 -21.71 0.15
C GLY A 124 -1.89 -21.07 0.47
N SER A 125 -2.38 -21.30 1.68
CA SER A 125 -3.63 -20.73 2.17
C SER A 125 -3.47 -20.25 3.59
N LEU A 126 -4.20 -19.19 3.96
CA LEU A 126 -4.26 -18.71 5.33
C LEU A 126 -4.85 -19.81 6.22
N LEU A 127 -4.15 -20.15 7.30
CA LEU A 127 -4.63 -21.14 8.25
C LEU A 127 -5.82 -20.56 9.02
N PRO A 128 -6.93 -21.31 9.19
CA PRO A 128 -8.09 -20.85 9.96
C PRO A 128 -7.77 -20.36 11.37
N ALA A 129 -6.75 -20.96 11.99
CA ALA A 129 -6.26 -20.58 13.32
C ALA A 129 -5.75 -19.13 13.41
N TYR A 130 -5.40 -18.50 12.29
CA TYR A 130 -4.87 -17.13 12.25
C TYR A 130 -5.81 -16.13 11.59
N TYR A 131 -7.08 -16.46 11.36
CA TYR A 131 -8.04 -15.53 10.75
C TYR A 131 -8.22 -14.26 11.59
N GLU A 132 -8.32 -14.41 12.91
CA GLU A 132 -8.45 -13.28 13.83
C GLU A 132 -7.17 -12.43 13.85
N THR A 133 -6.00 -13.05 13.98
CA THR A 133 -4.73 -12.31 13.94
C THR A 133 -4.52 -11.62 12.60
N TYR A 134 -4.90 -12.24 11.49
CA TYR A 134 -4.79 -11.62 10.18
C TYR A 134 -5.75 -10.43 10.01
N ALA A 135 -6.97 -10.52 10.57
CA ALA A 135 -7.88 -9.38 10.62
C ALA A 135 -7.28 -8.22 11.43
N LEU A 136 -6.64 -8.51 12.57
CA LEU A 136 -5.93 -7.52 13.37
C LEU A 136 -4.72 -6.93 12.64
N TYR A 137 -3.98 -7.74 11.88
CA TYR A 137 -2.86 -7.30 11.05
C TYR A 137 -3.30 -6.26 10.01
N LEU A 138 -4.42 -6.53 9.33
CA LEU A 138 -5.00 -5.59 8.39
C LEU A 138 -5.47 -4.32 9.09
N LEU A 139 -6.22 -4.44 10.19
CA LEU A 139 -6.72 -3.29 10.97
C LEU A 139 -5.58 -2.38 11.46
N THR A 140 -4.49 -2.96 11.94
CA THR A 140 -3.31 -2.22 12.44
C THR A 140 -2.64 -1.40 11.33
N THR A 141 -2.75 -1.84 10.07
CA THR A 141 -2.19 -1.11 8.93
C THR A 141 -2.97 0.18 8.60
N TYR A 142 -4.25 0.28 8.99
CA TYR A 142 -5.11 1.44 8.66
C TYR A 142 -4.98 2.62 9.63
N HIS A 143 -4.29 2.46 10.76
CA HIS A 143 -4.12 3.50 11.78
C HIS A 143 -2.80 4.25 11.63
#